data_AF-A0A3A0FEZ7-F1
#
_entry.id   AF-A0A3A0FEZ7-F1
#
_cell.length_a   1.000
_cell.length_b   1.000
_cell.length_c   1.000
_cell.angle_alpha   90.00
_cell.angle_beta   90.00
_cell.angle_gamma   90.00
#
_symmetry.space_group_name_H-M   'P 1'
#
loop_
_entity.id
_entity.type
_entity.pdbx_description
1 polymer ?
#
loop_
_entity_poly.entity_id
_entity_poly.type
_entity_poly.pdbx_seq_one_letter_code
_entity_poly.pdbx_strand_id
1 'polypeptide(L)' 'MTLYHLHCSACRHSVLAMIVENPHGIRSVGLVTDMEAQDAIRFQDLDPVSADDCVRMHLALDGQSREMCRRLLQR' A
#
# COMPACT_ATOMS: atom_id res chain seq x y z
N MET A 1 -13.46 -8.76 -5.74
CA MET A 1 -12.21 -8.04 -6.05
C MET A 1 -11.08 -8.93 -5.61
N THR A 2 -10.21 -9.32 -6.54
CA THR A 2 -9.13 -10.28 -6.23
C THR A 2 -7.79 -9.56 -6.33
N LEU A 3 -6.95 -9.76 -5.33
CA LEU A 3 -5.66 -9.11 -5.19
C LEU A 3 -4.55 -10.16 -5.33
N TYR A 4 -3.56 -9.85 -6.16
CA TYR A 4 -2.41 -10.70 -6.42
C TYR A 4 -1.14 -9.94 -6.10
N HIS A 5 -0.28 -10.55 -5.30
CA HIS A 5 1.11 -10.12 -5.18
C HIS A 5 1.95 -10.89 -6.19
N LEU A 6 2.70 -10.18 -7.02
CA LEU A 6 3.56 -10.74 -8.05
C LEU A 6 4.98 -10.28 -7.78
N HIS A 7 5.94 -11.22 -7.73
CA HIS A 7 7.36 -10.92 -7.64
C HIS A 7 8.09 -11.47 -8.87
N CYS A 8 8.81 -10.62 -9.59
CA CYS A 8 9.60 -11.03 -10.74
C CYS A 8 11.03 -11.33 -10.32
N SER A 9 11.48 -12.59 -10.39
CA SER A 9 12.85 -12.98 -10.03
C SER A 9 13.93 -12.38 -10.94
N ALA A 10 13.58 -12.02 -12.18
CA ALA A 10 14.53 -11.45 -13.14
C ALA A 10 14.84 -9.97 -12.88
N CYS A 11 13.80 -9.14 -12.70
CA CYS A 11 13.96 -7.70 -12.48
C CYS A 11 13.80 -7.27 -11.02
N ARG A 12 13.43 -8.19 -10.12
CA ARG A 12 13.23 -8.01 -8.68
C ARG A 12 12.15 -6.99 -8.29
N HIS A 13 11.29 -6.59 -9.22
CA HIS A 13 10.14 -5.75 -8.90
C HIS A 13 9.01 -6.58 -8.30
N SER A 14 8.29 -6.00 -7.36
CA SER A 14 7.01 -6.51 -6.87
C SER A 14 5.86 -5.66 -7.42
N VAL A 15 4.74 -6.32 -7.74
CA VAL A 15 3.53 -5.66 -8.24
C VAL A 15 2.34 -6.17 -7.46
N LEU A 16 1.51 -5.25 -6.98
CA LEU A 16 0.18 -5.53 -6.46
C LEU A 16 -0.82 -5.38 -7.61
N ALA A 17 -1.41 -6.47 -8.05
CA ALA A 17 -2.39 -6.48 -9.13
C ALA A 17 -3.79 -6.72 -8.57
N MET A 18 -4.69 -5.79 -8.85
CA MET A 18 -6.10 -5.86 -8.48
C MET A 18 -6.92 -6.12 -9.73
N ILE A 19 -7.68 -7.22 -9.72
CA ILE A 19 -8.55 -7.61 -10.83
C ILE A 19 -10.00 -7.44 -10.39
N VAL A 20 -10.75 -6.66 -11.18
CA VAL A 20 -12.17 -6.39 -10.99
C VAL A 20 -12.92 -6.87 -12.23
N GLU A 21 -13.72 -7.90 -12.03
CA GLU A 21 -14.63 -8.43 -13.05
C GLU A 21 -15.99 -7.77 -12.88
N ASN A 22 -16.57 -7.26 -13.97
CA ASN A 22 -17.92 -6.74 -14.00
C ASN A 22 -18.62 -7.15 -15.31
N PRO A 23 -19.95 -6.93 -15.44
CA PRO A 23 -20.68 -7.30 -16.66
C PRO A 23 -20.19 -6.64 -17.95
N HIS A 24 -19.37 -5.58 -17.86
CA HIS A 24 -18.78 -4.87 -18.99
C HIS A 24 -17.34 -5.30 -19.28
N GLY A 25 -16.84 -6.35 -18.62
CA GLY A 25 -15.53 -6.95 -18.86
C GLY A 25 -14.61 -6.96 -17.63
N ILE A 26 -13.33 -7.20 -17.89
CA ILE A 26 -12.29 -7.31 -16.87
C ILE A 26 -11.50 -6.00 -16.85
N ARG A 27 -11.42 -5.37 -15.67
CA ARG A 27 -10.53 -4.22 -15.41
C ARG A 27 -9.43 -4.67 -14.46
N SER A 28 -8.21 -4.16 -14.68
CA SER A 28 -7.10 -4.40 -13.77
C SER A 28 -6.37 -3.11 -13.43
N VAL A 29 -5.90 -3.02 -12.20
CA VAL A 29 -5.01 -1.97 -11.72
C VAL A 29 -3.77 -2.65 -11.15
N GLY A 30 -2.60 -2.28 -11.66
CA GLY A 30 -1.31 -2.75 -11.15
C GLY A 30 -0.56 -1.60 -10.48
N LEU A 31 -0.03 -1.85 -9.29
CA LEU A 31 0.83 -0.92 -8.57
C LEU A 31 2.20 -1.56 -8.36
N VAL A 32 3.25 -0.95 -8.92
CA VAL A 32 4.63 -1.34 -8.58
C VAL A 32 4.89 -0.95 -7.14
N THR A 33 5.40 -1.89 -6.35
CA THR A 33 5.60 -1.75 -4.91
C THR A 33 6.84 -2.52 -4.48
N ASP A 34 7.37 -2.18 -3.32
CA ASP A 34 8.41 -2.89 -2.59
C ASP A 34 7.85 -3.94 -1.61
N MET A 35 6.53 -4.10 -1.51
CA MET A 35 5.88 -5.08 -0.64
C MET A 35 6.41 -6.51 -0.88
N GLU A 36 6.53 -7.26 0.21
CA GLU A 36 6.64 -8.71 0.16
C GLU A 36 5.24 -9.37 0.17
N ALA A 37 5.17 -10.67 -0.10
CA ALA A 37 3.90 -11.39 -0.12
C ALA A 37 3.12 -11.26 1.20
N GLN A 38 3.84 -11.28 2.34
CA GLN A 38 3.25 -11.10 3.66
C GLN A 38 2.67 -9.69 3.89
N ASP A 39 3.28 -8.66 3.30
CA ASP A 39 2.75 -7.30 3.37
C ASP A 39 1.45 -7.18 2.58
N ALA A 40 1.37 -7.82 1.41
CA ALA A 40 0.15 -7.84 0.61
C ALA A 40 -1.02 -8.53 1.33
N ILE A 41 -0.75 -9.64 2.02
CA ILE A 41 -1.75 -10.32 2.87
C ILE A 41 -2.21 -9.40 3.98
N ARG A 42 -1.27 -8.81 4.73
CA ARG A 42 -1.60 -7.85 5.80
C ARG A 42 -2.42 -6.68 5.27
N PHE A 43 -2.04 -6.13 4.12
CA PHE A 43 -2.69 -4.96 3.51
C PHE A 43 -4.14 -5.24 3.10
N GLN A 44 -4.45 -6.49 2.73
CA GLN A 44 -5.81 -6.90 2.41
C GLN A 44 -6.77 -6.82 3.63
N ASP A 45 -6.24 -6.99 4.84
CA ASP A 45 -7.01 -7.00 6.09
C ASP A 45 -7.03 -5.64 6.79
N LEU A 46 -6.35 -4.62 6.26
CA LEU A 46 -6.32 -3.28 6.85
C LEU A 46 -7.51 -2.43 6.38
N ASP A 47 -7.92 -1.51 7.25
CA ASP A 47 -8.91 -0.50 6.89
C ASP A 47 -8.39 0.39 5.75
N PRO A 48 -9.27 0.77 4.79
CA PRO A 48 -8.91 1.71 3.73
C PRO A 48 -8.43 3.05 4.29
N VAL A 49 -7.41 3.63 3.65
CA VAL A 49 -6.93 4.98 3.99
C VAL A 49 -8.04 6.00 3.77
N SER A 50 -8.41 6.71 4.83
CA SER A 50 -9.39 7.79 4.82
C SER A 50 -8.75 9.15 4.54
N ALA A 51 -9.58 10.14 4.23
CA ALA A 51 -9.11 11.52 4.04
C ALA A 51 -8.47 12.08 5.33
N ASP A 52 -9.01 11.75 6.50
CA ASP A 52 -8.46 12.20 7.78
C ASP A 52 -7.09 11.60 8.04
N ASP A 53 -6.82 10.37 7.60
CA ASP A 53 -5.49 9.75 7.70
C ASP A 53 -4.47 10.55 6.90
N CYS A 54 -4.82 10.98 5.69
CA CYS A 54 -3.98 11.84 4.84
C CYS A 54 -3.70 13.20 5.50
N VAL A 55 -4.72 13.85 6.06
CA VAL A 55 -4.55 15.13 6.77
C VAL A 55 -3.65 14.97 7.99
N ARG A 56 -3.87 13.94 8.81
CA ARG A 56 -3.03 13.67 9.98
C ARG A 56 -1.58 13.41 9.59
N MET A 57 -1.36 12.64 8.51
CA MET A 57 0.00 12.37 8.03
C MET A 57 0.68 13.64 7.50
N HIS A 58 -0.04 14.50 6.77
CA HIS A 58 0.49 15.78 6.29
C HIS A 58 0.93 16.68 7.46
N LEU A 59 0.08 16.84 8.47
CA LEU A 59 0.41 17.63 9.66
C LEU A 59 1.61 17.04 10.43
N ALA A 60 1.69 15.71 10.51
CA ALA A 60 2.80 15.02 11.14
C ALA A 60 4.13 15.24 10.39
N LEU A 61 4.11 15.28 9.06
CA LEU A 61 5.28 15.49 8.22
C LEU A 61 5.74 16.96 8.21
N ASP A 62 4.81 17.91 8.12
CA ASP A 62 5.16 19.33 7.95
C ASP A 62 5.52 20.00 9.28
N GLY A 63 4.63 19.93 10.28
CA GLY A 63 4.77 20.65 11.54
C GLY A 63 5.37 19.84 12.70
N GLN A 64 5.39 18.50 12.59
CA GLN A 64 5.74 17.60 13.71
C GLN A 64 6.76 16.53 13.32
N SER A 65 7.50 16.73 12.23
CA SER A 65 8.35 15.69 11.64
C SER A 65 9.44 15.20 12.60
N ARG A 66 10.00 16.08 13.44
CA ARG A 66 10.98 15.69 14.47
C ARG A 66 10.40 14.72 15.50
N GLU A 67 9.19 14.98 15.97
CA GLU A 67 8.52 14.11 16.95
C GLU A 67 8.09 12.80 16.30
N MET A 68 7.59 12.85 15.06
CA MET A 68 7.29 11.65 14.27
C MET A 68 8.54 10.76 14.10
N CYS A 69 9.66 11.33 13.65
CA CYS A 69 10.93 10.60 13.52
C CYS A 69 11.40 10.02 14.86
N ARG A 70 11.29 10.78 15.95
CA ARG A 70 11.62 10.27 17.30
C ARG A 70 10.81 9.03 17.65
N ARG A 71 9.50 9.03 17.40
CA ARG A 71 8.63 7.87 17.69
C ARG A 71 8.94 6.67 16.81
N LEU A 72 9.23 6.89 15.52
CA LEU A 72 9.55 5.81 14.58
C LEU A 72 10.89 5.13 14.88
N LEU A 73 11.88 5.91 15.34
CA LEU A 73 13.24 5.42 15.67
C LEU A 73 13.36 4.88 17.11
N GLN A 74 12.32 4.99 17.92
CA GLN A 74 12.25 4.40 19.27
C GLN A 74 11.68 2.97 19.27
N ARG A 75 11.45 2.39 18.09
CA ARG A 75 11.23 0.97 17.89
C ARG A 75 12.55 0.22 17.81
#